data_AF-A0A667HWU7-F1
#
_entry.id   AF-A0A667HWU7-F1
#
_cell.length_a   1.000
_cell.length_b   1.000
_cell.length_c   1.000
_cell.angle_alpha   90.00
_cell.angle_beta   90.00
_cell.angle_gamma   90.00
#
_symmetry.space_group_name_H-M   'P 1'
#
loop_
_entity.id
_entity.type
_entity.pdbx_description
1 polymer ?
#
loop_
_entity_poly.entity_id
_entity_poly.type
_entity_poly.pdbx_seq_one_letter_code
_entity_poly.pdbx_strand_id
1 'polypeptide(L)'
;MPSRAPGKWRFARTGDYISQKAGRSWGHRQSAPGGRASRHHRAASGGGRGANWRRPRGPGVVSLEAARLRASGGPGAEPMSSSVAGPDCCGGFGNVDFRQADVCVMTRLLGYVDPSDPCFVAAILTITFNPLFWNVVARWEQRTRKLSKVFRSPYLACYSLGAAILLLNVLRSHCFTQAMLSQPKMESLDNPTAYRVGLALLGIGSTFVLSSFFALGFTGTFLGDYFGILMEARVTTFPFNILDNPMYWGSTANYLGWAIMHASPTGLLLTVVVALIYMVAIQYEEPFTAQIYQQKASSSRKRS
;
A
#
# COMPACT_ATOMS: atom_id res chain seq x y z
N MET A 1 33.58 37.53 -10.30
CA MET A 1 33.70 36.05 -10.38
C MET A 1 34.84 35.63 -9.46
N PRO A 2 34.65 34.62 -8.57
CA PRO A 2 34.55 33.23 -9.03
C PRO A 2 33.43 32.40 -8.39
N SER A 3 33.13 31.32 -9.11
CA SER A 3 32.23 30.20 -8.80
C SER A 3 32.66 29.39 -7.56
N ARG A 4 31.69 29.00 -6.72
CA ARG A 4 31.83 27.86 -5.80
C ARG A 4 30.66 26.89 -6.02
N ALA A 5 31.01 25.67 -6.40
CA ALA A 5 30.12 24.53 -6.54
C ALA A 5 29.41 24.20 -5.20
N PRO A 6 28.18 23.64 -5.22
CA PRO A 6 27.56 23.14 -4.01
C PRO A 6 28.19 21.80 -3.60
N GLY A 7 28.72 21.77 -2.38
CA GLY A 7 29.30 20.58 -1.76
C GLY A 7 28.27 19.48 -1.56
N LYS A 8 28.64 18.26 -1.98
CA LYS A 8 27.97 17.01 -1.62
C LYS A 8 28.08 16.79 -0.11
N TRP A 9 26.95 16.77 0.60
CA TRP A 9 26.92 16.31 1.99
C TRP A 9 27.00 14.78 2.02
N ARG A 10 28.13 14.29 2.53
CA ARG A 10 28.38 12.86 2.80
C ARG A 10 27.81 12.58 4.20
N PHE A 11 26.77 11.75 4.29
CA PHE A 11 26.19 11.32 5.57
C PHE A 11 27.21 10.51 6.38
N ALA A 12 27.47 10.93 7.61
CA ALA A 12 28.25 10.18 8.59
C ALA A 12 27.40 9.03 9.15
N ARG A 13 27.98 7.82 9.19
CA ARG A 13 27.42 6.65 9.90
C ARG A 13 27.50 6.92 11.40
N THR A 14 26.36 6.89 12.08
CA THR A 14 26.23 7.16 13.51
C THR A 14 26.51 5.89 14.33
N GLY A 15 27.79 5.62 14.59
CA GLY A 15 28.22 5.12 15.90
C GLY A 15 28.88 6.31 16.59
N ASP A 16 28.53 6.59 17.84
CA ASP A 16 29.11 7.62 18.74
C ASP A 16 28.13 8.71 19.24
N TYR A 17 26.99 8.30 19.78
CA TYR A 17 26.25 9.15 20.74
C TYR A 17 25.63 8.29 21.86
N ILE A 18 26.48 7.62 22.64
CA ILE A 18 26.09 7.16 23.99
C ILE A 18 27.17 7.63 24.97
N SER A 19 27.00 8.84 25.49
CA SER A 19 27.34 9.18 26.87
C SER A 19 26.95 10.63 27.14
N GLN A 20 25.91 10.82 27.96
CA GLN A 20 25.69 11.93 28.91
C GLN A 20 24.19 12.19 29.08
N LYS A 21 23.58 11.49 30.04
CA LYS A 21 23.02 12.11 31.25
C LYS A 21 22.42 11.04 32.15
N ALA A 22 23.11 10.85 33.27
CA ALA A 22 22.72 10.05 34.40
C ALA A 22 21.53 10.65 35.16
N GLY A 23 20.81 9.78 35.86
CA GLY A 23 20.42 10.00 37.25
C GLY A 23 19.19 10.88 37.48
N ARG A 24 18.04 10.24 37.68
CA ARG A 24 17.11 10.65 38.75
C ARG A 24 16.28 9.47 39.23
N SER A 25 16.67 9.03 40.42
CA SER A 25 15.98 8.14 41.35
C SER A 25 14.51 8.52 41.55
N TRP A 26 13.63 7.52 41.57
CA TRP A 26 12.33 7.59 42.22
C TRP A 26 12.25 6.43 43.20
N GLY A 27 12.50 6.74 44.48
CA GLY A 27 12.12 5.90 45.60
C GLY A 27 10.69 6.23 46.00
N HIS A 28 9.84 5.20 46.14
CA HIS A 28 8.67 5.28 47.01
C HIS A 28 8.60 4.01 47.85
N ARG A 29 8.65 4.24 49.16
CA ARG A 29 8.61 3.25 50.22
C ARG A 29 7.23 3.33 50.89
N GLN A 30 6.63 2.15 51.08
CA GLN A 30 5.68 1.73 52.12
C GLN A 30 4.28 2.38 52.17
N SER A 31 3.23 1.55 52.21
CA SER A 31 2.67 1.04 53.47
C SER A 31 1.46 0.12 53.23
N ALA A 32 1.49 -1.07 53.84
CA ALA A 32 0.32 -1.92 54.07
C ALA A 32 -0.34 -1.57 55.41
N PRO A 33 -1.63 -1.91 55.59
CA PRO A 33 -2.03 -2.89 56.62
C PRO A 33 -3.06 -3.88 56.04
N GLY A 34 -3.24 -5.12 56.50
CA GLY A 34 -3.45 -5.60 57.86
C GLY A 34 -4.90 -6.12 57.95
N GLY A 35 -5.08 -7.44 58.08
CA GLY A 35 -6.28 -8.17 57.66
C GLY A 35 -7.44 -8.35 58.65
N ARG A 36 -8.49 -9.07 58.22
CA ARG A 36 -9.30 -10.03 59.01
C ARG A 36 -10.41 -10.72 58.19
N ALA A 37 -10.33 -12.05 58.19
CA ALA A 37 -11.36 -13.04 58.55
C ALA A 37 -12.79 -13.04 57.94
N SER A 38 -13.08 -14.18 57.30
CA SER A 38 -14.20 -15.12 57.58
C SER A 38 -15.50 -15.08 56.75
N ARG A 39 -15.73 -16.25 56.10
CA ARG A 39 -16.99 -17.06 56.01
C ARG A 39 -18.18 -16.42 55.27
N HIS A 40 -19.06 -17.09 54.53
CA HIS A 40 -19.51 -18.48 54.35
C HIS A 40 -20.29 -18.51 53.00
N HIS A 41 -20.21 -19.57 52.19
CA HIS A 41 -21.34 -20.43 51.80
C HIS A 41 -20.96 -21.45 50.70
N ARG A 42 -21.64 -22.59 50.78
CA ARG A 42 -21.37 -23.90 50.18
C ARG A 42 -22.12 -24.14 48.86
N ALA A 43 -21.55 -25.07 48.07
CA ALA A 43 -22.14 -26.22 47.35
C ALA A 43 -23.16 -25.96 46.20
N ALA A 44 -22.85 -26.43 44.98
CA ALA A 44 -23.35 -27.69 44.35
C ALA A 44 -24.73 -27.47 43.69
N SER A 45 -25.15 -28.02 42.56
CA SER A 45 -24.68 -29.03 41.61
C SER A 45 -25.64 -28.98 40.39
N GLY A 46 -25.24 -29.56 39.24
CA GLY A 46 -26.18 -30.25 38.36
C GLY A 46 -26.48 -29.66 36.97
N GLY A 47 -26.05 -30.40 35.94
CA GLY A 47 -27.03 -30.91 34.96
C GLY A 47 -27.16 -30.26 33.58
N GLY A 48 -26.29 -30.68 32.64
CA GLY A 48 -26.68 -31.47 31.46
C GLY A 48 -27.38 -30.82 30.25
N ARG A 49 -27.02 -31.38 29.08
CA ARG A 49 -27.58 -31.27 27.70
C ARG A 49 -26.95 -30.13 26.87
N GLY A 50 -26.25 -30.34 25.76
CA GLY A 50 -26.25 -31.45 24.80
C GLY A 50 -27.04 -31.05 23.56
N ALA A 51 -26.37 -30.59 22.48
CA ALA A 51 -26.97 -30.45 21.17
C ALA A 51 -25.90 -30.57 20.07
N ASN A 52 -25.84 -31.77 19.49
CA ASN A 52 -25.11 -32.13 18.29
C ASN A 52 -26.18 -32.26 17.18
N TRP A 53 -26.04 -31.57 16.06
CA TRP A 53 -26.94 -31.74 14.91
C TRP A 53 -26.13 -32.02 13.64
N ARG A 54 -26.21 -33.31 13.24
CA ARG A 54 -25.77 -33.86 11.96
C ARG A 54 -26.80 -33.56 10.86
N ARG A 55 -26.29 -33.48 9.62
CA ARG A 55 -27.02 -33.51 8.34
C ARG A 55 -27.90 -34.76 8.16
N PRO A 56 -28.88 -34.67 7.25
CA PRO A 56 -29.10 -35.67 6.19
C PRO A 56 -29.26 -35.01 4.79
N ARG A 57 -28.55 -35.40 3.72
CA ARG A 57 -28.82 -36.44 2.68
C ARG A 57 -30.21 -36.38 2.01
N GLY A 58 -30.20 -36.22 0.67
CA GLY A 58 -31.34 -36.16 -0.27
C GLY A 58 -32.03 -37.50 -0.57
N PRO A 59 -32.90 -37.57 -1.59
CA PRO A 59 -32.54 -37.95 -2.98
C PRO A 59 -33.32 -37.10 -4.03
N GLY A 60 -33.17 -37.10 -5.37
CA GLY A 60 -32.39 -37.82 -6.39
C GLY A 60 -33.08 -37.58 -7.77
N VAL A 61 -32.31 -37.55 -8.87
CA VAL A 61 -32.66 -37.81 -10.32
C VAL A 61 -33.66 -36.80 -10.96
N VAL A 62 -33.53 -36.24 -12.19
CA VAL A 62 -33.33 -36.79 -13.54
C VAL A 62 -32.92 -35.67 -14.53
N SER A 63 -32.09 -36.02 -15.52
CA SER A 63 -31.64 -35.26 -16.70
C SER A 63 -32.74 -34.63 -17.55
N LEU A 64 -32.42 -33.54 -18.26
CA LEU A 64 -33.00 -33.23 -19.57
C LEU A 64 -31.98 -32.54 -20.47
N GLU A 65 -31.28 -33.35 -21.26
CA GLU A 65 -30.59 -32.91 -22.48
C GLU A 65 -31.48 -33.26 -23.67
N ALA A 66 -31.35 -32.50 -24.76
CA ALA A 66 -32.01 -32.66 -26.07
C ALA A 66 -33.38 -31.97 -26.26
N ALA A 67 -33.34 -30.75 -26.79
CA ALA A 67 -34.28 -30.29 -27.81
C ALA A 67 -33.77 -29.01 -28.52
N ARG A 68 -33.04 -29.18 -29.65
CA ARG A 68 -33.34 -28.54 -30.94
C ARG A 68 -32.22 -28.82 -31.96
N LEU A 69 -32.48 -29.82 -32.78
CA LEU A 69 -31.78 -30.11 -34.02
C LEU A 69 -32.20 -29.12 -35.13
N ARG A 70 -31.16 -28.68 -35.88
CA ARG A 70 -31.05 -28.60 -37.36
C ARG A 70 -32.20 -28.05 -38.20
N ALA A 71 -31.86 -27.00 -38.96
CA ALA A 71 -32.14 -26.78 -40.39
C ALA A 71 -31.27 -25.58 -40.82
N SER A 72 -30.66 -25.41 -42.00
CA SER A 72 -30.37 -26.16 -43.23
C SER A 72 -29.31 -25.32 -43.97
N GLY A 73 -28.49 -25.92 -44.87
CA GLY A 73 -27.25 -25.31 -45.38
C GLY A 73 -27.28 -24.53 -46.70
N GLY A 74 -26.18 -23.79 -46.91
CA GLY A 74 -25.47 -23.48 -48.18
C GLY A 74 -25.95 -22.28 -49.03
N PRO A 75 -25.11 -21.74 -49.95
CA PRO A 75 -23.66 -21.56 -49.95
C PRO A 75 -23.21 -20.11 -50.33
N GLY A 76 -21.92 -19.78 -50.11
CA GLY A 76 -21.19 -18.79 -50.91
C GLY A 76 -21.39 -17.31 -50.60
N ALA A 77 -20.50 -16.75 -49.79
CA ALA A 77 -20.05 -15.36 -49.90
C ALA A 77 -18.71 -15.22 -49.16
N GLU A 78 -17.64 -14.95 -49.89
CA GLU A 78 -16.43 -14.39 -49.30
C GLU A 78 -16.76 -13.08 -48.57
N PRO A 79 -16.01 -12.77 -47.51
CA PRO A 79 -15.50 -11.41 -47.44
C PRO A 79 -13.99 -11.41 -47.27
N MET A 80 -13.37 -10.55 -48.08
CA MET A 80 -11.98 -10.14 -48.06
C MET A 80 -11.33 -10.23 -46.67
N SER A 81 -10.29 -11.05 -46.59
CA SER A 81 -9.23 -10.93 -45.60
C SER A 81 -8.56 -9.57 -45.79
N SER A 82 -9.00 -8.56 -45.04
CA SER A 82 -8.20 -7.36 -44.81
C SER A 82 -7.14 -7.72 -43.78
N SER A 83 -6.04 -8.29 -44.29
CA SER A 83 -4.81 -8.43 -43.53
C SER A 83 -4.28 -7.03 -43.21
N VAL A 84 -4.66 -6.50 -42.05
CA VAL A 84 -3.85 -5.47 -41.39
C VAL A 84 -2.65 -6.22 -40.82
N ALA A 85 -1.57 -6.25 -41.60
CA ALA A 85 -0.31 -6.82 -41.19
C ALA A 85 0.20 -6.09 -39.94
N GLY A 86 -0.03 -6.69 -38.76
CA GLY A 86 0.71 -6.35 -37.54
C GLY A 86 2.16 -6.83 -37.69
N PRO A 87 3.15 -6.15 -37.09
CA PRO A 87 4.55 -6.54 -37.24
C PRO A 87 4.79 -7.94 -36.63
N ASP A 88 5.30 -8.88 -37.44
CA ASP A 88 5.70 -10.21 -36.99
C ASP A 88 6.89 -10.13 -36.02
N CYS A 89 6.58 -10.26 -34.73
CA CYS A 89 7.54 -10.22 -33.61
C CYS A 89 8.37 -11.51 -33.42
N CYS A 90 8.36 -12.43 -34.39
CA CYS A 90 8.99 -13.76 -34.30
C CYS A 90 10.15 -13.95 -35.32
N GLY A 91 10.94 -12.90 -35.57
CA GLY A 91 12.17 -12.99 -36.36
C GLY A 91 13.41 -13.22 -35.48
N GLY A 92 14.17 -14.29 -35.77
CA GLY A 92 15.33 -14.74 -34.99
C GLY A 92 16.48 -13.72 -34.84
N PHE A 93 17.44 -14.09 -33.98
CA PHE A 93 18.59 -13.30 -33.47
C PHE A 93 19.51 -12.67 -34.55
N GLY A 94 19.03 -11.64 -35.23
CA GLY A 94 19.83 -10.82 -36.15
C GLY A 94 19.46 -9.35 -36.04
N ASN A 95 20.29 -8.59 -35.32
CA ASN A 95 20.29 -7.13 -35.22
C ASN A 95 19.03 -6.51 -34.57
N VAL A 96 19.06 -6.36 -33.23
CA VAL A 96 17.98 -5.74 -32.45
C VAL A 96 17.95 -4.24 -32.71
N ASP A 97 17.06 -3.81 -33.59
CA ASP A 97 16.77 -2.40 -33.78
C ASP A 97 15.91 -1.92 -32.59
N PHE A 98 16.42 -0.98 -31.78
CA PHE A 98 15.78 -0.56 -30.53
C PHE A 98 14.34 -0.05 -30.75
N ARG A 99 14.08 0.57 -31.91
CA ARG A 99 12.72 0.99 -32.29
C ARG A 99 11.78 -0.18 -32.56
N GLN A 100 12.27 -1.27 -33.15
CA GLN A 100 11.47 -2.45 -33.41
C GLN A 100 11.20 -3.24 -32.12
N ALA A 101 12.17 -3.27 -31.21
CA ALA A 101 11.98 -3.79 -29.85
C ALA A 101 10.95 -2.97 -29.07
N ASP A 102 11.01 -1.63 -29.10
CA ASP A 102 10.04 -0.75 -28.45
C ASP A 102 8.61 -0.94 -29.01
N VAL A 103 8.46 -1.03 -30.33
CA VAL A 103 7.15 -1.28 -30.97
C VAL A 103 6.64 -2.68 -30.65
N CYS A 104 7.50 -3.70 -30.61
CA CYS A 104 7.10 -5.06 -30.27
C CYS A 104 6.75 -5.21 -28.77
N VAL A 105 7.46 -4.52 -27.88
CA VAL A 105 7.15 -4.44 -26.45
C VAL A 105 5.84 -3.68 -26.23
N MET A 106 5.60 -2.55 -26.92
CA MET A 106 4.31 -1.86 -26.88
C MET A 106 3.18 -2.72 -27.44
N THR A 107 3.39 -3.44 -28.53
CA THR A 107 2.35 -4.31 -29.13
C THR A 107 2.05 -5.52 -28.24
N ARG A 108 3.07 -6.13 -27.61
CA ARG A 108 2.87 -7.17 -26.59
C ARG A 108 2.21 -6.62 -25.32
N LEU A 109 2.60 -5.44 -24.85
CA LEU A 109 1.97 -4.77 -23.72
C LEU A 109 0.51 -4.44 -24.01
N LEU A 110 0.17 -3.96 -25.22
CA LEU A 110 -1.21 -3.72 -25.66
C LEU A 110 -2.00 -5.02 -25.83
N GLY A 111 -1.33 -6.15 -26.09
CA GLY A 111 -1.94 -7.47 -26.09
C GLY A 111 -2.31 -8.00 -24.69
N TYR A 112 -1.64 -7.51 -23.63
CA TYR A 112 -1.93 -7.87 -22.24
C TYR A 112 -2.65 -6.77 -21.45
N VAL A 113 -2.57 -5.52 -21.92
CA VAL A 113 -3.11 -4.34 -21.25
C VAL A 113 -3.97 -3.55 -22.19
N ASP A 114 -5.28 -3.53 -21.92
CA ASP A 114 -6.19 -2.61 -22.56
C ASP A 114 -6.18 -1.26 -21.79
N PRO A 115 -5.60 -0.19 -22.34
CA PRO A 115 -5.59 1.12 -21.69
C PRO A 115 -6.96 1.81 -21.69
N SER A 116 -7.91 1.32 -22.50
CA SER A 116 -9.27 1.87 -22.58
C SER A 116 -10.23 1.21 -21.57
N ASP A 117 -9.80 0.14 -20.91
CA ASP A 117 -10.59 -0.55 -19.90
C ASP A 117 -10.94 0.41 -18.74
N PRO A 118 -12.22 0.61 -18.42
CA PRO A 118 -12.64 1.54 -17.38
C PRO A 118 -12.06 1.19 -16.00
N CYS A 119 -11.83 -0.11 -15.71
CA CYS A 119 -11.19 -0.51 -14.46
C CYS A 119 -9.71 -0.10 -14.42
N PHE A 120 -8.98 -0.25 -15.52
CA PHE A 120 -7.59 0.23 -15.64
C PHE A 120 -7.48 1.74 -15.48
N VAL A 121 -8.33 2.51 -16.17
CA VAL A 121 -8.36 3.98 -16.04
C VAL A 121 -8.71 4.39 -14.60
N ALA A 122 -9.70 3.75 -13.98
CA ALA A 122 -10.05 3.99 -12.58
C ALA A 122 -8.89 3.66 -11.63
N ALA A 123 -8.12 2.60 -11.89
CA ALA A 123 -6.94 2.27 -11.12
C ALA A 123 -5.86 3.36 -11.22
N ILE A 124 -5.51 3.80 -12.44
CA ILE A 124 -4.53 4.88 -12.64
C ILE A 124 -4.96 6.19 -11.96
N LEU A 125 -6.23 6.56 -12.11
CA LEU A 125 -6.80 7.76 -11.49
C LEU A 125 -6.73 7.68 -9.97
N THR A 126 -7.15 6.56 -9.37
CA THR A 126 -7.12 6.40 -7.90
C THR A 126 -5.71 6.28 -7.35
N ILE A 127 -4.77 5.66 -8.08
CA ILE A 127 -3.34 5.60 -7.71
C ILE A 127 -2.74 7.01 -7.67
N THR A 128 -3.02 7.82 -8.68
CA THR A 128 -2.46 9.17 -8.81
C THR A 128 -3.14 10.17 -7.88
N PHE A 129 -4.47 10.11 -7.77
CA PHE A 129 -5.26 11.03 -6.96
C PHE A 129 -4.93 10.93 -5.48
N ASN A 130 -4.67 9.73 -4.98
CA ASN A 130 -4.57 9.52 -3.54
C ASN A 130 -3.38 10.31 -2.94
N PRO A 131 -2.14 10.22 -3.46
CA PRO A 131 -1.04 11.08 -3.01
C PRO A 131 -1.23 12.57 -3.22
N LEU A 132 -1.87 12.95 -4.31
CA LEU A 132 -2.19 14.36 -4.56
C LEU A 132 -3.17 14.88 -3.52
N PHE A 133 -4.20 14.11 -3.17
CA PHE A 133 -5.22 14.48 -2.20
C PHE A 133 -4.60 14.75 -0.83
N TRP A 134 -3.86 13.79 -0.27
CA TRP A 134 -3.31 13.98 1.08
C TRP A 134 -2.25 15.07 1.12
N ASN A 135 -1.41 15.21 0.08
CA ASN A 135 -0.43 16.29 0.01
C ASN A 135 -1.07 17.68 -0.08
N VAL A 136 -2.10 17.83 -0.92
CA VAL A 136 -2.81 19.12 -1.08
C VAL A 136 -3.56 19.48 0.20
N VAL A 137 -4.32 18.54 0.77
CA VAL A 137 -5.14 18.80 1.96
C VAL A 137 -4.25 19.07 3.19
N ALA A 138 -3.18 18.30 3.38
CA ALA A 138 -2.27 18.51 4.50
C ALA A 138 -1.55 19.86 4.43
N ARG A 139 -1.06 20.26 3.24
CA ARG A 139 -0.43 21.58 3.04
C ARG A 139 -1.41 22.73 3.19
N TRP A 140 -2.64 22.56 2.69
CA TRP A 140 -3.70 23.54 2.87
C TRP A 140 -4.03 23.72 4.35
N GLU A 141 -4.11 22.63 5.11
CA GLU A 141 -4.29 22.71 6.56
C GLU A 141 -3.11 23.39 7.26
N GLN A 142 -1.87 23.06 6.90
CA GLN A 142 -0.70 23.67 7.54
C GLN A 142 -0.66 25.19 7.34
N ARG A 143 -1.10 25.69 6.17
CA ARG A 143 -1.15 27.14 5.88
C ARG A 143 -2.34 27.85 6.52
N THR A 144 -3.51 27.21 6.55
CA THR A 144 -4.76 27.91 6.89
C THR A 144 -5.30 27.58 8.28
N ARG A 145 -4.94 26.40 8.82
CA ARG A 145 -5.43 25.81 10.08
C ARG A 145 -6.95 25.78 10.16
N LYS A 146 -7.62 25.72 9.01
CA LYS A 146 -9.08 25.83 8.89
C LYS A 146 -9.75 24.53 9.29
N LEU A 147 -9.18 23.38 8.93
CA LEU A 147 -9.71 22.06 9.30
C LEU A 147 -9.66 21.90 10.82
N SER A 148 -8.51 22.20 11.45
CA SER A 148 -8.41 22.20 12.92
C SER A 148 -9.40 23.13 13.60
N LYS A 149 -9.71 24.29 13.00
CA LYS A 149 -10.73 25.24 13.52
C LYS A 149 -12.15 24.69 13.40
N VAL A 150 -12.49 24.08 12.27
CA VAL A 150 -13.80 23.47 12.03
C VAL A 150 -14.07 22.34 13.02
N PHE A 151 -13.09 21.45 13.21
CA PHE A 151 -13.19 20.34 14.17
C PHE A 151 -12.92 20.75 15.62
N ARG A 152 -12.58 22.04 15.87
CA ARG A 152 -12.16 22.60 17.17
C ARG A 152 -10.98 21.89 17.84
N SER A 153 -10.33 20.94 17.17
CA SER A 153 -9.20 20.18 17.67
C SER A 153 -8.33 19.70 16.50
N PRO A 154 -7.00 19.91 16.55
CA PRO A 154 -6.08 19.41 15.53
C PRO A 154 -6.03 17.88 15.50
N TYR A 155 -6.23 17.21 16.64
CA TYR A 155 -6.27 15.75 16.72
C TYR A 155 -7.49 15.18 16.00
N LEU A 156 -8.68 15.73 16.26
CA LEU A 156 -9.90 15.29 15.59
C LEU A 156 -9.81 15.50 14.08
N ALA A 157 -9.29 16.66 13.64
CA ALA A 157 -9.10 16.94 12.22
C ALA A 157 -8.09 15.96 11.57
N CYS A 158 -7.00 15.64 12.25
CA CYS A 158 -6.02 14.64 11.80
C CYS A 158 -6.64 13.23 11.72
N TYR A 159 -7.42 12.81 12.72
CA TYR A 159 -8.12 11.52 12.69
C TYR A 159 -9.14 11.44 11.55
N SER A 160 -9.93 12.51 11.33
CA SER A 160 -10.86 12.58 10.21
C SER A 160 -10.16 12.53 8.86
N LEU A 161 -9.03 13.24 8.69
CA LEU A 161 -8.22 13.14 7.48
C LEU A 161 -7.64 11.74 7.29
N GLY A 162 -7.10 11.13 8.36
CA GLY A 162 -6.57 9.77 8.32
C GLY A 162 -7.63 8.74 7.93
N ALA A 163 -8.87 8.88 8.43
CA ALA A 163 -9.99 8.03 8.03
C ALA A 163 -10.33 8.21 6.53
N ALA A 164 -10.31 9.43 6.01
CA ALA A 164 -10.50 9.69 4.59
C ALA A 164 -9.38 9.07 3.73
N ILE A 165 -8.12 9.20 4.14
CA ILE A 165 -6.96 8.59 3.47
C ILE A 165 -7.07 7.06 3.48
N LEU A 166 -7.46 6.46 4.61
CA LEU A 166 -7.70 5.03 4.70
C LEU A 166 -8.79 4.57 3.72
N LEU A 167 -9.90 5.30 3.63
CA LEU A 167 -10.97 4.99 2.69
C LEU A 167 -10.49 5.07 1.23
N LEU A 168 -9.72 6.12 0.90
CA LEU A 168 -9.12 6.26 -0.43
C LEU A 168 -8.09 5.14 -0.72
N ASN A 169 -7.35 4.68 0.29
CA ASN A 169 -6.43 3.54 0.16
C ASN A 169 -7.17 2.22 -0.12
N VAL A 170 -8.33 2.02 0.52
CA VAL A 170 -9.21 0.87 0.24
C VAL A 170 -9.75 0.96 -1.18
N LEU A 171 -10.27 2.12 -1.58
CA LEU A 171 -10.78 2.35 -2.93
C LEU A 171 -9.70 2.09 -3.99
N ARG A 172 -8.49 2.65 -3.80
CA ARG A 172 -7.36 2.43 -4.70
C ARG A 172 -7.02 0.95 -4.81
N SER A 173 -6.95 0.23 -3.69
CA SER A 173 -6.63 -1.20 -3.69
C SER A 173 -7.72 -2.03 -4.36
N HIS A 174 -8.98 -1.63 -4.21
CA HIS A 174 -10.10 -2.24 -4.92
C HIS A 174 -9.98 -2.02 -6.43
N CYS A 175 -9.80 -0.77 -6.90
CA CYS A 175 -9.63 -0.46 -8.32
C CYS A 175 -8.41 -1.17 -8.92
N PHE A 176 -7.28 -1.19 -8.21
CA PHE A 176 -6.09 -1.95 -8.62
C PHE A 176 -6.42 -3.44 -8.82
N THR A 177 -7.11 -4.05 -7.86
CA THR A 177 -7.47 -5.46 -7.94
C THR A 177 -8.46 -5.73 -9.08
N GLN A 178 -9.45 -4.86 -9.28
CA GLN A 178 -10.40 -4.99 -10.38
C GLN A 178 -9.70 -4.90 -11.74
N ALA A 179 -8.83 -3.91 -11.94
CA ALA A 179 -8.03 -3.78 -13.17
C ALA A 179 -7.11 -4.98 -13.42
N MET A 180 -6.56 -5.56 -12.36
CA MET A 180 -5.71 -6.72 -12.44
C MET A 180 -6.49 -7.99 -12.83
N LEU A 181 -7.75 -8.11 -12.38
CA LEU A 181 -8.63 -9.24 -12.67
C LEU A 181 -9.41 -9.10 -13.98
N SER A 182 -9.62 -7.88 -14.49
CA SER A 182 -10.30 -7.64 -15.77
C SER A 182 -9.44 -7.97 -16.99
N GLN A 183 -8.13 -8.11 -16.82
CA GLN A 183 -7.17 -8.25 -17.93
C GLN A 183 -6.51 -9.64 -17.99
N PRO A 184 -6.00 -10.06 -19.17
CA PRO A 184 -5.41 -11.38 -19.36
C PRO A 184 -4.21 -11.65 -18.44
N LYS A 185 -4.12 -12.90 -17.98
CA LYS A 185 -2.97 -13.39 -17.22
C LYS A 185 -1.88 -13.87 -18.17
N MET A 186 -0.64 -13.88 -17.68
CA MET A 186 0.51 -14.36 -18.42
C MET A 186 0.93 -15.74 -17.90
N GLU A 187 0.79 -16.76 -18.75
CA GLU A 187 1.05 -18.17 -18.39
C GLU A 187 2.48 -18.41 -17.89
N SER A 188 3.47 -17.66 -18.38
CA SER A 188 4.86 -17.80 -17.92
C SER A 188 5.04 -17.43 -16.43
N LEU A 189 4.19 -16.56 -15.89
CA LEU A 189 4.16 -16.19 -14.48
C LEU A 189 3.25 -17.09 -13.65
N ASP A 190 2.43 -17.94 -14.28
CA ASP A 190 1.50 -18.85 -13.60
C ASP A 190 2.21 -20.15 -13.21
N ASN A 191 3.17 -20.04 -12.30
CA ASN A 191 3.91 -21.18 -11.77
C ASN A 191 4.06 -21.14 -10.25
N PRO A 192 4.22 -22.30 -9.57
CA PRO A 192 4.30 -22.36 -8.11
C PRO A 192 5.47 -21.57 -7.51
N THR A 193 6.55 -21.39 -8.27
CA THR A 193 7.71 -20.62 -7.82
C THR A 193 7.38 -19.13 -7.81
N ALA A 194 6.78 -18.60 -8.87
CA ALA A 194 6.30 -17.22 -8.94
C ALA A 194 5.30 -16.93 -7.82
N TYR A 195 4.33 -17.82 -7.57
CA TYR A 195 3.39 -17.66 -6.46
C TYR A 195 4.09 -17.55 -5.09
N ARG A 196 5.09 -18.40 -4.82
CA ARG A 196 5.89 -18.34 -3.58
C ARG A 196 6.69 -17.05 -3.47
N VAL A 197 7.26 -16.57 -4.58
CA VAL A 197 7.95 -15.27 -4.63
C VAL A 197 6.98 -14.14 -4.30
N GLY A 198 5.78 -14.14 -4.90
CA GLY A 198 4.76 -13.14 -4.60
C GLY A 198 4.29 -13.17 -3.15
N LEU A 199 4.12 -14.36 -2.57
CA LEU A 199 3.79 -14.52 -1.14
C LEU A 199 4.90 -13.99 -0.23
N ALA A 200 6.17 -14.27 -0.55
CA ALA A 200 7.30 -13.73 0.21
C ALA A 200 7.35 -12.20 0.14
N LEU A 201 7.11 -11.61 -1.04
CA LEU A 201 7.05 -10.16 -1.21
C LEU A 201 5.92 -9.51 -0.42
N LEU A 202 4.72 -10.11 -0.40
CA LEU A 202 3.62 -9.65 0.45
C LEU A 202 3.96 -9.74 1.94
N GLY A 203 4.63 -10.82 2.37
CA GLY A 203 5.09 -10.97 3.75
C GLY A 203 6.03 -9.83 4.15
N ILE A 204 7.09 -9.62 3.36
CA ILE A 204 8.10 -8.57 3.60
C ILE A 204 7.46 -7.18 3.55
N GLY A 205 6.64 -6.90 2.53
CA GLY A 205 5.97 -5.62 2.36
C GLY A 205 5.03 -5.31 3.53
N SER A 206 4.23 -6.29 3.94
CA SER A 206 3.32 -6.16 5.09
C SER A 206 4.09 -5.96 6.40
N THR A 207 5.21 -6.66 6.60
CA THR A 207 6.09 -6.42 7.75
C THR A 207 6.56 -4.96 7.79
N PHE A 208 7.04 -4.40 6.67
CA PHE A 208 7.45 -2.99 6.62
C PHE A 208 6.30 -2.02 6.85
N VAL A 209 5.14 -2.23 6.24
CA VAL A 209 3.98 -1.34 6.44
C VAL A 209 3.52 -1.36 7.90
N LEU A 210 3.31 -2.54 8.47
CA LEU A 210 2.80 -2.68 9.83
C LEU A 210 3.81 -2.16 10.86
N SER A 211 5.08 -2.53 10.75
CA SER A 211 6.12 -2.05 11.67
C SER A 211 6.32 -0.53 11.58
N SER A 212 6.24 0.06 10.37
CA SER A 212 6.24 1.52 10.21
C SER A 212 5.07 2.17 10.92
N PHE A 213 3.87 1.60 10.74
CA PHE A 213 2.65 2.11 11.37
C PHE A 213 2.72 2.04 12.89
N PHE A 214 3.22 0.92 13.45
CA PHE A 214 3.39 0.78 14.90
C PHE A 214 4.43 1.76 15.45
N ALA A 215 5.51 2.03 14.72
CA ALA A 215 6.57 2.91 15.18
C ALA A 215 6.20 4.41 15.08
N LEU A 216 5.43 4.82 14.07
CA LEU A 216 4.94 6.19 13.89
C LEU A 216 3.63 6.47 14.64
N GLY A 217 2.82 5.44 14.87
CA GLY A 217 1.44 5.57 15.31
C GLY A 217 0.52 6.16 14.24
N PHE A 218 -0.75 6.35 14.60
CA PHE A 218 -1.76 6.86 13.68
C PHE A 218 -1.45 8.29 13.22
N THR A 219 -1.17 9.20 14.15
CA THR A 219 -0.91 10.62 13.81
C THR A 219 0.39 10.79 13.03
N GLY A 220 1.43 10.01 13.33
CA GLY A 220 2.67 10.05 12.56
C GLY A 220 2.51 9.50 11.14
N THR A 221 1.60 8.53 10.95
CA THR A 221 1.30 7.96 9.63
C THR A 221 0.45 8.91 8.77
N PHE A 222 -0.58 9.54 9.36
CA PHE A 222 -1.56 10.34 8.63
C PHE A 222 -1.29 11.84 8.72
N LEU A 223 -0.02 12.24 8.52
CA LEU A 223 0.42 13.63 8.33
C LEU A 223 0.10 14.56 9.52
N GLY A 224 0.16 14.04 10.75
CA GLY A 224 -0.10 14.80 11.98
C GLY A 224 0.83 15.99 12.19
N ASP A 225 2.03 15.96 11.61
CA ASP A 225 2.99 17.08 11.58
C ASP A 225 2.40 18.33 10.90
N TYR A 226 1.56 18.17 9.87
CA TYR A 226 0.82 19.26 9.21
C TYR A 226 -0.32 19.82 10.07
N PHE A 227 -0.79 19.05 11.05
CA PHE A 227 -1.72 19.48 12.09
C PHE A 227 -1.00 20.03 13.32
N GLY A 228 0.33 20.16 13.27
CA GLY A 228 1.16 20.63 14.39
C GLY A 228 1.35 19.59 15.50
N ILE A 229 0.94 18.34 15.27
CA ILE A 229 1.17 17.20 16.15
C ILE A 229 2.54 16.63 15.82
N LEU A 230 3.58 17.31 16.28
CA LEU A 230 4.96 17.03 15.92
C LEU A 230 5.60 16.03 16.87
N MET A 231 6.14 14.93 16.35
CA MET A 231 7.00 14.05 17.14
C MET A 231 8.24 14.81 17.65
N GLU A 232 8.82 14.32 18.74
CA GLU A 232 10.03 14.92 19.31
C GLU A 232 11.26 14.70 18.42
N ALA A 233 11.37 13.51 17.85
CA ALA A 233 12.43 13.12 16.93
C ALA A 233 11.90 12.22 15.81
N ARG A 234 12.65 12.16 14.70
CA ARG A 234 12.40 11.18 13.63
C ARG A 234 12.63 9.78 14.20
N VAL A 235 11.71 8.86 13.90
CA VAL A 235 11.87 7.45 14.28
C VAL A 235 13.06 6.86 13.52
N THR A 236 14.01 6.29 14.25
CA THR A 236 15.21 5.64 13.70
C THR A 236 15.24 4.14 13.99
N THR A 237 14.22 3.60 14.66
CA THR A 237 14.09 2.16 14.91
C THR A 237 13.56 1.44 13.67
N PHE A 238 13.60 0.10 13.70
CA PHE A 238 12.99 -0.71 12.63
C PHE A 238 11.55 -0.27 12.32
N PRO A 239 11.18 -0.12 11.03
CA PRO A 239 11.97 -0.39 9.81
C PRO A 239 12.79 0.79 9.26
N PHE A 240 12.77 1.95 9.92
CA PHE A 240 13.44 3.18 9.46
C PHE A 240 14.97 3.15 9.58
N ASN A 241 15.55 2.20 10.31
CA ASN A 241 17.01 1.98 10.34
C ASN A 241 17.56 1.27 9.09
N ILE A 242 16.69 0.59 8.33
CA ILE A 242 17.10 -0.21 7.16
C ILE A 242 16.85 0.57 5.88
N LEU A 243 15.72 1.28 5.80
CA LEU A 243 15.27 1.87 4.56
C LEU A 243 14.50 3.18 4.84
N ASP A 244 14.67 4.18 3.96
CA ASP A 244 13.93 5.43 4.01
C ASP A 244 12.51 5.23 3.47
N ASN A 245 11.51 5.78 4.17
CA ASN A 245 10.10 5.71 3.79
C ASN A 245 9.54 4.27 3.64
N PRO A 246 9.68 3.41 4.69
CA PRO A 246 9.35 1.98 4.66
C PRO A 246 7.90 1.64 4.33
N MET A 247 6.97 2.55 4.64
CA MET A 247 5.56 2.36 4.30
C MET A 247 5.30 2.39 2.79
N TYR A 248 5.99 3.27 2.05
CA TYR A 248 5.83 3.42 0.61
C TYR A 248 6.42 2.22 -0.14
N TRP A 249 7.65 1.82 0.23
CA TRP A 249 8.30 0.65 -0.35
C TRP A 249 7.61 -0.66 0.05
N GLY A 250 7.19 -0.78 1.31
CA GLY A 250 6.43 -1.95 1.77
C GLY A 250 5.09 -2.10 1.04
N SER A 251 4.37 -0.99 0.81
CA SER A 251 3.14 -0.99 0.03
C SER A 251 3.38 -1.35 -1.44
N THR A 252 4.49 -0.88 -2.03
CA THR A 252 4.88 -1.24 -3.40
C THR A 252 5.20 -2.74 -3.51
N ALA A 253 5.94 -3.28 -2.54
CA ALA A 253 6.23 -4.71 -2.46
C ALA A 253 4.95 -5.55 -2.30
N ASN A 254 3.95 -5.04 -1.58
CA ASN A 254 2.65 -5.70 -1.47
C ASN A 254 1.91 -5.76 -2.82
N TYR A 255 1.83 -4.64 -3.55
CA TYR A 255 1.22 -4.64 -4.88
C TYR A 255 1.98 -5.53 -5.87
N LEU A 256 3.32 -5.52 -5.81
CA LEU A 256 4.15 -6.40 -6.62
C LEU A 256 3.88 -7.88 -6.31
N GLY A 257 3.87 -8.25 -5.04
CA GLY A 257 3.62 -9.61 -4.60
C GLY A 257 2.23 -10.10 -5.02
N TRP A 258 1.22 -9.24 -4.90
CA TRP A 258 -0.15 -9.52 -5.35
C TRP A 258 -0.23 -9.72 -6.87
N ALA A 259 0.42 -8.84 -7.65
CA ALA A 259 0.46 -8.94 -9.11
C ALA A 259 1.14 -10.24 -9.59
N ILE A 260 2.24 -10.64 -8.94
CA ILE A 260 2.95 -11.89 -9.24
C ILE A 260 2.09 -13.10 -8.90
N MET A 261 1.45 -13.12 -7.72
CA MET A 261 0.56 -14.21 -7.31
C MET A 261 -0.61 -14.42 -8.27
N HIS A 262 -1.09 -13.34 -8.89
CA HIS A 262 -2.17 -13.39 -9.87
C HIS A 262 -1.68 -13.53 -11.33
N ALA A 263 -0.37 -13.67 -11.54
CA ALA A 263 0.26 -13.74 -12.86
C ALA A 263 -0.21 -12.62 -13.82
N SER A 264 -0.40 -11.41 -13.30
CA SER A 264 -1.03 -10.30 -14.03
C SER A 264 -0.01 -9.27 -14.51
N PRO A 265 0.24 -9.15 -15.84
CA PRO A 265 1.06 -8.10 -16.41
C PRO A 265 0.53 -6.70 -16.09
N THR A 266 -0.78 -6.53 -16.08
CA THR A 266 -1.47 -5.29 -15.70
C THR A 266 -1.14 -4.92 -14.27
N GLY A 267 -1.20 -5.87 -13.34
CA GLY A 267 -0.79 -5.66 -11.95
C GLY A 267 0.68 -5.24 -11.83
N LEU A 268 1.58 -5.81 -12.63
CA LEU A 268 2.99 -5.42 -12.65
C LEU A 268 3.16 -3.97 -13.15
N LEU A 269 2.48 -3.61 -14.24
CA LEU A 269 2.50 -2.26 -14.79
C LEU A 269 1.93 -1.23 -13.80
N LEU A 270 0.78 -1.52 -13.20
CA LEU A 270 0.18 -0.67 -12.17
C LEU A 270 1.09 -0.54 -10.95
N THR A 271 1.83 -1.60 -10.59
CA THR A 271 2.83 -1.54 -9.51
C THR A 271 3.97 -0.58 -9.84
N VAL A 272 4.46 -0.58 -11.08
CA VAL A 272 5.46 0.41 -11.54
C VAL A 272 4.89 1.83 -11.43
N VAL A 273 3.63 2.03 -11.84
CA VAL A 273 2.96 3.33 -11.70
C VAL A 273 2.88 3.75 -10.23
N VAL A 274 2.48 2.85 -9.32
CA VAL A 274 2.47 3.11 -7.87
C VAL A 274 3.85 3.53 -7.38
N ALA A 275 4.91 2.81 -7.77
CA ALA A 275 6.27 3.11 -7.37
C ALA A 275 6.71 4.51 -7.83
N LEU A 276 6.45 4.87 -9.09
CA LEU A 276 6.77 6.19 -9.64
C LEU A 276 6.03 7.31 -8.91
N ILE A 277 4.73 7.13 -8.70
CA ILE A 277 3.89 8.10 -8.00
C ILE A 277 4.35 8.28 -6.55
N TYR A 278 4.75 7.19 -5.87
CA TYR A 278 5.32 7.27 -4.53
C TYR A 278 6.68 7.97 -4.50
N MET A 279 7.57 7.72 -5.46
CA MET A 279 8.83 8.47 -5.58
C MET A 279 8.57 9.97 -5.69
N VAL A 280 7.60 10.36 -6.52
CA VAL A 280 7.21 11.76 -6.67
C VAL A 280 6.66 12.31 -5.34
N ALA A 281 5.76 11.58 -4.67
CA ALA A 281 5.21 11.99 -3.38
C ALA A 281 6.30 12.21 -2.33
N ILE A 282 7.25 11.28 -2.19
CA ILE A 282 8.39 11.38 -1.26
C ILE A 282 9.21 12.64 -1.54
N GLN A 283 9.52 12.94 -2.81
CA GLN A 283 10.29 14.14 -3.16
C GLN A 283 9.59 15.45 -2.79
N TYR A 284 8.25 15.45 -2.72
CA TYR A 284 7.49 16.61 -2.26
C TYR A 284 7.34 16.65 -0.73
N GLU A 285 7.21 15.50 -0.07
CA GLU A 285 6.96 15.38 1.37
C GLU A 285 8.21 15.66 2.20
N GLU A 286 9.33 15.02 1.89
CA GLU A 286 10.57 15.14 2.67
C GLU A 286 11.08 16.57 2.88
N PRO A 287 11.21 17.43 1.84
CA PRO A 287 11.69 18.79 2.05
C PRO A 287 10.71 19.62 2.87
N PHE A 288 9.40 19.33 2.80
CA PHE A 288 8.38 20.08 3.53
C PHE A 288 8.35 19.68 5.00
N THR A 289 8.34 18.38 5.30
CA THR A 289 8.42 17.90 6.69
C THR A 289 9.72 18.36 7.34
N ALA A 290 10.86 18.34 6.63
CA ALA A 290 12.12 18.87 7.15
C ALA A 290 12.02 20.35 7.58
N GLN A 291 11.34 21.19 6.79
CA GLN A 291 11.13 22.60 7.12
C GLN A 291 10.31 22.79 8.41
N ILE A 292 9.25 21.99 8.61
CA ILE A 292 8.42 22.07 9.82
C ILE A 292 9.25 21.75 11.07
N TYR A 293 10.07 20.70 11.01
CA TYR A 293 10.93 20.30 12.13
C TYR A 293 12.07 21.32 12.39
N GLN A 294 12.64 21.94 11.35
CA GLN A 294 13.62 23.02 11.50
C GLN A 294 13.02 24.27 12.18
N GLN A 295 11.80 24.66 11.80
CA GLN A 295 11.10 25.78 12.42
C GLN A 295 10.84 25.55 13.92
N LYS A 296 10.45 24.31 14.30
CA LYS A 296 10.30 23.90 15.71
C LYS A 296 11.62 24.03 16.47
N ALA A 297 12.72 23.50 15.94
CA ALA A 297 14.04 23.57 16.57
C ALA A 297 14.49 25.02 16.79
N SER A 298 14.30 25.90 15.79
CA SER A 298 14.65 27.32 15.90
C SER A 298 13.80 28.07 16.94
N SER A 299 12.50 27.76 17.02
CA SER A 299 11.58 28.37 17.97
C SER A 299 11.85 27.94 19.41
N SER A 300 12.22 26.66 19.61
CA SER A 300 12.63 26.14 20.91
C SER A 300 13.92 26.80 21.39
N ARG A 301 14.89 27.03 20.49
CA ARG A 301 16.15 27.70 20.84
C ARG A 301 15.97 29.17 21.22
N LYS A 302 14.97 29.87 20.65
CA LYS A 302 14.65 31.26 21.02
C LYS A 302 13.94 31.39 22.38
N ARG A 303 13.33 30.29 22.88
CA ARG A 303 12.59 30.26 24.14
C ARG A 303 13.42 29.78 25.34
N SER A 304 14.62 29.24 25.09
CA SER A 304 15.60 28.84 26.10
C SER A 304 16.63 29.93 26.32
#